data_AF-A0A0F9JKV3-F1
#
_entry.id   AF-A0A0F9JKV3-F1
#
_cell.length_a   1.000
_cell.length_b   1.000
_cell.length_c   1.000
_cell.angle_alpha   90.00
_cell.angle_beta   90.00
_cell.angle_gamma   90.00
#
_symmetry.space_group_name_H-M   'P 1'
#
loop_
_entity.id
_entity.type
_entity.pdbx_description
1 polymer ?
#
loop_
_entity_poly.entity_id
_entity_poly.type
_entity_poly.pdbx_seq_one_letter_code
_entity_poly.pdbx_strand_id
1 'polypeptide(L)' 'MKTKWTVVELRRFDRILLQISHLEDDEYQVIGTITIDDTDMESREAWQKAIEEMNKEYLQ' A
#
# COMPACT_ATOMS: atom_id res chain seq x y z
N MET A 1 -0.92 -15.01 16.29
CA MET A 1 -1.76 -14.46 15.20
C MET A 1 -0.82 -13.89 14.16
N LYS A 2 -0.92 -14.31 12.89
CA LYS A 2 -0.24 -13.62 11.78
C LYS A 2 -0.90 -12.25 11.65
N THR A 3 -0.17 -11.18 11.92
CA THR A 3 -0.63 -9.80 11.73
C THR A 3 -0.88 -9.58 10.23
N LYS A 4 -2.08 -9.16 9.83
CA LYS A 4 -2.47 -9.06 8.42
C LYS A 4 -2.55 -7.58 8.03
N TRP A 5 -1.45 -7.04 7.53
CA TRP A 5 -1.42 -5.70 6.95
C TRP A 5 -1.62 -5.79 5.43
N THR A 6 -2.13 -4.74 4.80
CA THR A 6 -2.18 -4.61 3.34
C THR A 6 -1.91 -3.18 2.91
N VAL A 7 -1.33 -3.00 1.73
CA VAL A 7 -1.11 -1.70 1.11
C VAL A 7 -1.87 -1.63 -0.21
N VAL A 8 -2.66 -0.57 -0.40
CA VAL A 8 -3.47 -0.35 -1.59
C VAL A 8 -3.13 1.01 -2.21
N GLU A 9 -2.90 1.04 -3.53
CA GLU A 9 -2.74 2.27 -4.30
C GLU A 9 -4.12 2.93 -4.55
N LEU A 10 -4.25 4.19 -4.16
CA LEU A 10 -5.38 5.06 -4.50
C LEU A 10 -4.85 6.17 -5.41
N ARG A 11 -5.41 6.29 -6.63
CA ARG A 11 -5.08 7.39 -7.54
C ARG A 11 -5.79 8.67 -7.10
N ARG A 12 -5.03 9.74 -6.85
CA ARG A 12 -5.56 11.11 -6.69
C ARG A 12 -4.76 12.08 -7.55
N PHE A 13 -5.36 12.52 -8.65
CA PHE A 13 -4.79 13.55 -9.54
C PHE A 13 -3.34 13.25 -9.96
N ASP A 14 -2.40 14.10 -9.56
CA ASP A 14 -0.96 14.09 -9.83
C ASP A 14 -0.15 13.33 -8.77
N ARG A 15 -0.83 12.70 -7.80
CA ARG A 15 -0.20 12.00 -6.69
C ARG A 15 -0.75 10.59 -6.53
N ILE A 16 0.12 9.74 -6.04
CA ILE A 16 -0.19 8.38 -5.64
C ILE A 16 -0.30 8.35 -4.13
N LEU A 17 -1.44 7.86 -3.65
CA LEU A 17 -1.65 7.65 -2.22
C LEU A 17 -1.62 6.15 -1.95
N LEU A 18 -0.71 5.71 -1.09
CA LEU A 18 -0.67 4.33 -0.62
C LEU A 18 -1.37 4.28 0.74
N GLN A 19 -2.50 3.59 0.80
CA GLN A 19 -3.23 3.36 2.04
C GLN A 19 -2.74 2.06 2.68
N ILE A 20 -2.24 2.16 3.90
CA ILE A 20 -1.83 1.01 4.71
C ILE A 20 -3.00 0.68 5.64
N SER A 21 -3.43 -0.59 5.62
CA SER A 21 -4.54 -1.08 6.44
C SER A 21 -4.12 -2.30 7.24
N HIS A 22 -4.66 -2.45 8.45
CA HIS A 22 -4.49 -3.59 9.34
C HIS A 22 -5.81 -4.33 9.46
N LEU A 23 -5.80 -5.66 9.40
CA LEU A 23 -6.98 -6.46 9.73
C LEU A 23 -7.08 -6.64 11.26
N GLU A 24 -8.14 -6.10 11.84
CA GLU A 24 -8.49 -6.24 13.25
C GLU A 24 -9.98 -6.63 13.34
N ASP A 25 -10.29 -7.68 14.10
CA ASP A 25 -11.65 -8.18 14.28
C ASP A 25 -12.44 -8.38 12.97
N ASP A 26 -11.78 -8.98 11.97
CA ASP A 26 -12.30 -9.23 10.61
C ASP A 26 -12.61 -7.99 9.77
N GLU A 27 -12.21 -6.80 10.23
CA GLU A 27 -12.33 -5.54 9.49
C GLU A 27 -10.96 -4.91 9.19
N TYR A 28 -10.83 -4.28 8.02
CA TYR A 28 -9.62 -3.53 7.67
C TYR A 28 -9.70 -2.10 8.22
N GLN A 29 -8.82 -1.77 9.16
CA GLN A 29 -8.65 -0.41 9.66
C GLN A 29 -7.47 0.28 8.99
N VAL A 30 -7.68 1.50 8.52
CA VAL A 30 -6.60 2.33 7.97
C VAL A 30 -5.72 2.82 9.11
N ILE A 31 -4.43 2.53 9.02
CA ILE A 31 -3.45 2.92 10.05
C ILE A 31 -2.49 4.00 9.56
N GLY A 32 -2.46 4.26 8.25
CA GLY A 32 -1.51 5.18 7.67
C GLY A 32 -1.70 5.38 6.18
N THR A 33 -1.17 6.50 5.70
CA THR A 33 -1.15 6.85 4.29
C THR A 33 0.22 7.39 3.91
N ILE A 34 0.78 6.92 2.80
CA ILE A 34 1.99 7.47 2.20
C ILE A 34 1.57 8.22 0.93
N THR A 35 2.08 9.45 0.74
CA THR A 35 1.87 10.20 -0.50
C THR A 35 3.16 10.19 -1.31
N ILE A 36 3.04 9.88 -2.59
CA ILE A 36 4.13 9.85 -3.55
C ILE A 36 3.77 10.77 -4.71
N ASP A 37 4.70 11.61 -5.12
CA ASP A 37 4.53 12.47 -6.29
C ASP A 37 4.69 11.62 -7.57
N ASP A 38 3.68 11.59 -8.45
CA ASP A 38 3.62 10.74 -9.67
C ASP A 38 4.41 11.36 -10.85
N THR A 39 5.37 12.25 -10.56
CA THR A 39 6.09 13.01 -11.60
C THR A 39 7.29 12.27 -12.19
N ASP A 40 7.68 11.12 -11.62
CA ASP A 40 8.83 10.32 -12.07
C ASP A 40 8.44 8.85 -12.29
N MET A 41 8.74 8.35 -13.50
CA MET A 41 8.43 6.99 -13.95
C MET A 41 9.32 5.93 -13.30
N GLU A 42 10.57 6.25 -12.95
CA GLU A 42 11.45 5.30 -12.24
C GLU A 42 10.97 5.07 -10.80
N SER A 43 10.54 6.16 -10.15
CA SER A 43 9.91 6.08 -8.85
C SER A 43 8.69 5.15 -8.89
N ARG A 44 7.95 5.12 -10.02
CA ARG A 44 6.72 4.33 -10.17
C ARG A 44 6.87 2.84 -10.09
N GLU A 45 7.82 2.30 -10.83
CA GLU A 45 8.11 0.87 -10.79
C GLU A 45 8.62 0.46 -9.40
N ALA A 46 9.40 1.33 -8.75
CA ALA A 46 9.96 1.07 -7.43
C ALA A 46 8.89 0.91 -6.34
N TRP A 47 7.90 1.82 -6.26
CA TRP A 47 6.86 1.69 -5.22
C TRP A 47 5.84 0.59 -5.55
N GLN A 48 5.54 0.33 -6.82
CA GLN A 48 4.66 -0.79 -7.20
C GLN A 48 5.25 -2.12 -6.75
N LYS A 49 6.55 -2.32 -7.00
CA LYS A 49 7.27 -3.50 -6.50
C LYS A 49 7.27 -3.57 -4.98
N ALA A 50 7.43 -2.43 -4.29
CA ALA A 50 7.35 -2.40 -2.83
C ALA A 50 5.97 -2.85 -2.31
N ILE A 51 4.87 -2.40 -2.95
CA ILE A 51 3.50 -2.85 -2.62
C ILE A 51 3.35 -4.36 -2.83
N GLU A 52 3.86 -4.89 -3.95
CA GLU A 52 3.81 -6.32 -4.24
C GLU A 52 4.57 -7.12 -3.18
N GLU A 53 5.81 -6.75 -2.83
CA GLU A 53 6.59 -7.44 -1.79
C GLU A 53 5.89 -7.37 -0.42
N MET A 54 5.37 -6.20 -0.04
CA MET A 54 4.66 -6.03 1.24
C MET A 54 3.38 -6.87 1.30
N ASN A 55 2.69 -7.06 0.18
CA ASN A 55 1.49 -7.88 0.10
C ASN A 55 1.78 -9.39 -0.11
N LYS A 56 3.02 -9.81 -0.42
CA LYS A 56 3.34 -11.25 -0.58
C LYS A 56 3.18 -12.04 0.72
N GLU A 57 3.44 -11.43 1.87
CA GLU A 57 3.23 -12.06 3.19
C GLU A 57 1.75 -12.35 3.48
N TYR A 58 0.82 -11.74 2.73
CA TYR A 58 -0.62 -11.93 2.86
C TYR A 58 -1.15 -13.11 2.01
N LEU A 59 -0.51 -13.43 0.89
CA LEU A 59 -0.99 -14.46 -0.06
C LEU A 59 -0.56 -15.90 0.31
N GLN A 60 0.08 -16.12 1.47
CA GLN A 60 0.55 -17.42 1.98
C GLN A 60 0.00 -17.81 3.37
#